data_AF-A0AAV4LJK2-F1
#
_entry.id   AF-A0AAV4LJK2-F1
#
_cell.length_a   1.000
_cell.length_b   1.000
_cell.length_c   1.000
_cell.angle_alpha   90.00
_cell.angle_beta   90.00
_cell.angle_gamma   90.00
#
_symmetry.space_group_name_H-M   'P 1'
#
loop_
_entity.id
_entity.type
_entity.pdbx_description
1 polymer ?
#
loop_
_entity_poly.entity_id
_entity_poly.type
_entity_poly.pdbx_seq_one_letter_code
_entity_poly.pdbx_strand_id
1 'polypeptide(L)'
;MEQIVKENGHWTAYHELFKLYRTLGNKEKALENGACALLSRSGEYKHKIKLILDIGALMEENGQLFEALLHYSLVRDIRAENGWPEKERLNNKIRQLEQVVGGSMLDTRERLRSFGRIIS
;
A
#
# COMPACT_ATOMS: atom_id res chain seq x y z
N MET A 1 -42.23 6.15 -2.60
CA MET A 1 -41.40 5.38 -3.55
C MET A 1 -40.96 6.39 -4.60
N GLU A 2 -39.71 6.81 -4.80
CA GLU A 2 -38.38 6.31 -4.47
C GLU A 2 -37.47 7.54 -4.33
N GLN A 3 -36.83 7.74 -3.19
CA GLN A 3 -35.72 8.70 -3.08
C GLN A 3 -34.67 8.18 -2.09
N ILE A 4 -34.44 6.86 -2.13
CA ILE A 4 -33.42 6.16 -1.34
C ILE A 4 -32.08 6.13 -2.09
N VAL A 5 -31.99 6.68 -3.31
CA VAL A 5 -30.73 6.75 -4.08
C VAL A 5 -30.15 8.16 -4.00
N LYS A 6 -29.85 8.63 -2.79
CA LYS A 6 -28.91 9.74 -2.60
C LYS A 6 -27.53 9.08 -2.55
N GLU A 7 -26.68 9.36 -3.52
CA GLU A 7 -25.34 8.79 -3.83
C GLU A 7 -24.33 8.81 -2.65
N ASN A 8 -24.67 8.19 -1.51
CA ASN A 8 -23.93 8.27 -0.26
C ASN A 8 -23.52 6.86 0.17
N GLY A 9 -22.32 6.42 -0.23
CA GLY A 9 -21.70 5.28 0.46
C GLY A 9 -20.65 4.45 -0.26
N HIS A 10 -20.17 4.82 -1.46
CA HIS A 10 -19.23 3.94 -2.19
C HIS A 10 -17.91 3.74 -1.42
N TRP A 11 -17.31 4.81 -0.87
CA TRP A 11 -16.06 4.67 -0.12
C TRP A 11 -16.21 3.77 1.11
N THR A 12 -17.23 4.01 1.94
CA THR A 12 -17.42 3.27 3.19
C THR A 12 -17.68 1.79 2.91
N ALA A 13 -18.52 1.48 1.92
CA ALA A 13 -18.81 0.09 1.56
C ALA A 13 -17.53 -0.66 1.12
N TYR A 14 -16.77 -0.09 0.19
CA TYR A 14 -15.52 -0.70 -0.27
C TYR A 14 -14.48 -0.81 0.84
N HIS A 15 -14.39 0.19 1.73
CA HIS A 15 -13.48 0.15 2.87
C HIS A 15 -13.84 -0.94 3.88
N GLU A 16 -15.13 -1.14 4.17
CA GLU A 16 -15.56 -2.23 5.05
C GLU A 16 -15.35 -3.60 4.39
N LEU A 17 -15.58 -3.73 3.07
CA LEU A 17 -15.25 -4.95 2.33
C LEU A 17 -13.74 -5.24 2.34
N PHE A 18 -12.89 -4.22 2.18
CA PHE A 18 -11.45 -4.35 2.33
C PHE A 18 -11.08 -4.96 3.69
N LYS A 19 -11.62 -4.42 4.79
CA LYS A 19 -11.36 -4.94 6.14
C LYS A 19 -11.86 -6.37 6.31
N LEU A 20 -13.07 -6.66 5.82
CA LEU A 20 -13.68 -7.98 5.92
C LEU A 20 -12.82 -9.02 5.20
N TYR A 21 -12.46 -8.77 3.94
CA TYR A 21 -11.64 -9.71 3.17
C TYR A 21 -10.23 -9.86 3.73
N ARG A 22 -9.62 -8.79 4.26
CA ARG A 22 -8.34 -8.88 4.96
C ARG A 22 -8.45 -9.78 6.21
N THR A 23 -9.52 -9.63 6.98
CA THR A 23 -9.78 -10.45 8.18
C THR A 23 -10.00 -11.92 7.80
N LEU A 24 -10.64 -12.18 6.66
CA LEU A 24 -10.83 -13.53 6.12
C LEU A 24 -9.57 -14.11 5.46
N GLY A 25 -8.47 -13.35 5.40
CA GLY A 25 -7.23 -13.76 4.74
C GLY A 25 -7.28 -13.75 3.21
N ASN A 26 -8.39 -13.28 2.60
CA ASN A 26 -8.50 -13.14 1.16
C ASN A 26 -7.84 -11.83 0.71
N LYS A 27 -6.51 -11.87 0.57
CA LYS A 27 -5.68 -10.69 0.26
C LYS A 27 -6.01 -10.07 -1.08
N GLU A 28 -6.31 -10.87 -2.10
CA GLU A 28 -6.64 -10.40 -3.45
C GLU A 28 -7.93 -9.56 -3.44
N LYS A 29 -9.02 -10.09 -2.89
CA LYS A 29 -10.29 -9.33 -2.78
C LYS A 29 -10.16 -8.14 -1.85
N ALA A 30 -9.33 -8.23 -0.81
CA ALA A 30 -9.05 -7.08 0.04
C ALA A 30 -8.42 -5.97 -0.81
N LEU A 31 -7.33 -6.24 -1.53
CA LEU A 31 -6.67 -5.25 -2.39
C LEU A 31 -7.62 -4.66 -3.45
N GLU A 32 -8.44 -5.47 -4.10
CA GLU A 32 -9.45 -5.02 -5.07
C GLU A 32 -10.40 -3.99 -4.43
N ASN A 33 -10.98 -4.32 -3.27
CA ASN A 33 -11.90 -3.43 -2.57
C ASN A 33 -11.18 -2.18 -2.03
N GLY A 34 -9.94 -2.32 -1.58
CA GLY A 34 -9.10 -1.18 -1.17
C GLY A 34 -8.87 -0.20 -2.32
N ALA A 35 -8.57 -0.69 -3.52
CA ALA A 35 -8.42 0.13 -4.72
C ALA A 35 -9.73 0.84 -5.10
N CYS A 36 -10.86 0.11 -5.10
CA CYS A 36 -12.18 0.69 -5.33
C CYS A 36 -12.53 1.81 -4.33
N ALA A 37 -12.20 1.63 -3.05
CA ALA A 37 -12.36 2.67 -2.04
C ALA A 37 -11.48 3.89 -2.34
N LEU A 38 -10.20 3.72 -2.68
CA LEU A 38 -9.32 4.85 -3.01
C LEU A 38 -9.82 5.66 -4.22
N LEU A 39 -10.28 4.96 -5.27
CA LEU A 39 -10.79 5.55 -6.51
C LEU A 39 -12.19 6.17 -6.37
N SER A 40 -12.92 5.85 -5.29
CA SER A 40 -14.24 6.45 -5.04
C SER A 40 -14.15 7.98 -4.98
N ARG A 41 -15.10 8.68 -5.60
CA ARG A 41 -15.19 10.16 -5.47
C ARG A 41 -15.58 10.62 -4.06
N SER A 42 -16.14 9.70 -3.26
CA SER A 42 -16.52 9.93 -1.87
C SER A 42 -15.39 9.56 -0.90
N GLY A 43 -15.58 9.87 0.39
CA GLY A 43 -14.64 9.55 1.45
C GLY A 43 -13.66 10.68 1.76
N GLU A 44 -13.46 10.93 3.06
CA GLU A 44 -12.59 11.99 3.52
C GLU A 44 -11.12 11.68 3.24
N TYR A 45 -10.37 12.72 2.87
CA TYR A 45 -8.95 12.62 2.54
C TYR A 45 -8.12 11.87 3.59
N LYS A 46 -8.33 12.18 4.88
CA LYS A 46 -7.63 11.50 5.99
C LYS A 46 -7.91 9.99 6.05
N HIS A 47 -9.11 9.56 5.68
CA HIS A 47 -9.46 8.14 5.70
C HIS A 47 -8.84 7.41 4.52
N LYS A 48 -8.73 8.07 3.35
CA LYS A 48 -7.99 7.53 2.20
C LYS A 48 -6.51 7.35 2.51
N ILE A 49 -5.88 8.31 3.17
CA ILE A 49 -4.47 8.18 3.62
C ILE A 49 -4.29 6.97 4.54
N LYS A 50 -5.21 6.76 5.49
CA LYS A 50 -5.18 5.58 6.35
C LYS A 50 -5.30 4.29 5.53
N LEU A 51 -6.21 4.26 4.55
CA LEU A 51 -6.38 3.11 3.68
C LEU A 51 -5.12 2.83 2.84
N ILE A 52 -4.41 3.85 2.34
CA ILE A 52 -3.12 3.66 1.63
C ILE A 52 -2.10 2.95 2.54
N LEU A 53 -2.02 3.34 3.82
CA LEU A 53 -1.16 2.65 4.80
C LEU A 53 -1.59 1.19 5.00
N ASP A 54 -2.90 0.93 5.12
CA ASP A 54 -3.43 -0.41 5.34
C ASP A 54 -3.19 -1.32 4.13
N ILE A 55 -3.26 -0.79 2.91
CA ILE A 55 -2.91 -1.50 1.67
C ILE A 55 -1.40 -1.78 1.62
N GLY A 56 -0.56 -0.81 1.98
CA GLY A 56 0.89 -1.02 2.08
C GLY A 56 1.25 -2.13 3.06
N ALA A 57 0.57 -2.20 4.21
CA ALA A 57 0.74 -3.28 5.18
C ALA A 57 0.33 -4.64 4.61
N LEU A 58 -0.80 -4.69 3.89
CA LEU A 58 -1.27 -5.93 3.26
C LEU A 58 -0.33 -6.42 2.15
N MET A 59 0.25 -5.50 1.36
CA MET A 59 1.26 -5.84 0.35
C MET A 59 2.52 -6.40 1.00
N GLU A 60 2.97 -5.82 2.09
CA GLU A 60 4.11 -6.32 2.85
C GLU A 60 3.84 -7.73 3.42
N GLU A 61 2.65 -7.95 4.00
CA GLU A 61 2.19 -9.28 4.44
C GLU A 61 2.12 -10.29 3.29
N ASN A 62 2.05 -9.83 2.04
CA ASN A 62 2.06 -10.64 0.83
C ASN A 62 3.45 -10.81 0.20
N GLY A 63 4.51 -10.27 0.82
CA GLY A 63 5.87 -10.31 0.30
C GLY A 63 6.15 -9.30 -0.84
N GLN A 64 5.19 -8.44 -1.16
CA GLN A 64 5.29 -7.39 -2.18
C GLN A 64 5.95 -6.14 -1.58
N LEU A 65 7.22 -6.29 -1.21
CA LEU A 65 7.95 -5.30 -0.41
C LEU A 65 8.18 -3.99 -1.15
N PHE A 66 8.39 -4.04 -2.47
CA PHE A 66 8.59 -2.86 -3.29
C PHE A 66 7.28 -2.04 -3.40
N GLU A 67 6.16 -2.70 -3.64
CA GLU A 67 4.85 -2.05 -3.73
C GLU A 67 4.42 -1.48 -2.37
N ALA A 68 4.69 -2.20 -1.28
CA ALA A 68 4.50 -1.69 0.08
C ALA A 68 5.31 -0.39 0.32
N LEU A 69 6.58 -0.38 -0.09
CA LEU A 69 7.45 0.80 0.00
C LEU A 69 6.87 2.00 -0.78
N LEU A 70 6.32 1.77 -1.97
CA LEU A 70 5.67 2.83 -2.75
C LEU A 70 4.48 3.44 -2.00
N HIS A 71 3.65 2.61 -1.36
CA HIS A 71 2.49 3.08 -0.60
C HIS A 71 2.88 3.89 0.64
N TYR A 72 3.88 3.42 1.39
CA TYR A 72 4.39 4.16 2.54
C TYR A 72 5.05 5.48 2.14
N SER A 73 5.81 5.49 1.05
CA SER A 73 6.45 6.70 0.51
C SER A 73 5.42 7.72 0.04
N LEU A 74 4.38 7.28 -0.67
CA LEU A 74 3.27 8.15 -1.09
C LEU A 74 2.61 8.84 0.12
N VAL A 75 2.38 8.10 1.22
CA VAL A 75 1.83 8.70 2.44
C VAL A 75 2.81 9.70 3.05
N ARG A 76 4.11 9.39 3.13
CA ARG A 76 5.11 10.35 3.63
C ARG A 76 5.08 11.64 2.81
N ASP A 77 5.09 11.53 1.49
CA ASP A 77 5.16 12.68 0.58
C ASP A 77 3.88 13.54 0.70
N ILE A 78 2.70 12.91 0.73
CA ILE A 78 1.42 13.59 1.03
C ILE A 78 1.51 14.37 2.35
N ARG A 79 2.04 13.76 3.42
CA ARG A 79 2.15 14.42 4.73
C ARG A 79 3.08 15.63 4.65
N ALA A 80 4.20 15.52 3.94
CA ALA A 80 5.16 16.59 3.76
C ALA A 80 4.56 17.76 2.95
N GLU A 81 3.88 17.47 1.85
CA GLU A 81 3.19 18.48 1.01
C GLU A 81 2.12 19.26 1.80
N ASN A 82 1.46 18.60 2.75
CA ASN A 82 0.46 19.24 3.61
C ASN A 82 1.06 19.88 4.89
N GLY A 83 2.38 19.87 5.06
CA GLY A 83 3.06 20.42 6.23
C GLY A 83 2.74 19.71 7.54
N TRP A 84 2.32 18.44 7.49
CA TRP A 84 1.98 17.68 8.69
C TRP A 84 3.23 17.15 9.39
N PRO A 85 3.19 16.95 10.72
CA PRO A 85 4.33 16.43 11.46
C PRO A 85 4.83 15.10 10.90
N GLU A 86 6.14 14.95 10.82
CA GLU A 86 6.74 13.69 10.44
C GLU A 86 6.32 12.56 11.39
N LYS A 87 6.16 11.36 10.85
CA LYS A 87 5.86 10.17 11.64
C LYS A 87 7.08 9.27 11.65
N GLU A 88 7.80 9.27 12.75
CA GLU A 88 9.02 8.48 12.92
C GLU A 88 8.79 6.99 12.64
N ARG A 89 7.64 6.45 13.06
CA ARG A 89 7.26 5.05 12.75
C ARG A 89 7.15 4.79 11.24
N LEU A 90 6.60 5.73 10.47
CA LEU A 90 6.48 5.61 9.01
C LEU A 90 7.86 5.73 8.35
N ASN A 91 8.66 6.71 8.77
CA ASN A 91 10.01 6.91 8.26
C ASN A 91 10.91 5.69 8.51
N ASN A 92 10.86 5.12 9.71
CA ASN A 92 11.60 3.90 10.03
C ASN A 92 11.12 2.70 9.22
N LYS A 93 9.82 2.60 8.96
CA LYS A 93 9.28 1.55 8.09
C LYS A 93 9.79 1.65 6.66
N ILE A 94 9.82 2.87 6.11
CA ILE A 94 10.36 3.15 4.77
C ILE A 94 11.85 2.76 4.71
N ARG A 95 12.67 3.24 5.67
CA ARG A 95 14.11 2.91 5.74
C ARG A 95 14.36 1.39 5.80
N GLN A 96 13.57 0.66 6.60
CA GLN A 96 13.68 -0.79 6.69
C GLN A 96 13.40 -1.47 5.34
N LEU A 97 12.34 -1.06 4.65
CA LEU A 97 12.00 -1.63 3.34
C LEU A 97 13.01 -1.24 2.26
N GLU A 98 13.54 -0.01 2.27
CA GLU A 98 14.61 0.43 1.36
C GLU A 98 15.86 -0.45 1.50
N GLN A 99 16.25 -0.80 2.73
CA GLN A 99 17.38 -1.71 2.97
C GLN A 99 17.12 -3.12 2.43
N VAL A 100 15.92 -3.67 2.67
CA VAL A 100 15.56 -5.02 2.21
C VAL A 100 15.45 -5.08 0.68
N VAL A 101 14.76 -4.11 0.07
CA VAL A 101 14.59 -4.02 -1.39
C VAL A 101 15.93 -3.75 -2.07
N GLY A 102 16.74 -2.82 -1.54
CA GLY A 102 18.07 -2.50 -2.04
C GLY A 102 19.04 -3.68 -1.96
N GLY A 103 19.04 -4.41 -0.84
CA GLY A 103 19.84 -5.62 -0.65
C GLY A 103 19.43 -6.76 -1.61
N SER A 104 18.13 -6.96 -1.83
CA SER A 104 17.61 -7.95 -2.78
C SER A 104 18.00 -7.66 -4.24
N MET A 105 17.98 -6.39 -4.66
CA MET A 105 18.42 -5.98 -5.99
C MET A 105 19.93 -6.16 -6.18
N LEU A 106 20.73 -5.94 -5.13
CA LEU A 106 22.18 -6.18 -5.16
C LEU A 106 22.51 -7.67 -5.26
N ASP A 107 21.87 -8.53 -4.47
CA ASP A 107 22.04 -10.00 -4.53
C ASP A 107 21.66 -10.54 -5.93
N THR A 108 20.57 -10.06 -6.51
CA THR A 108 20.16 -10.46 -7.87
C THR A 108 21.19 -10.06 -8.93
N ARG A 109 21.78 -8.87 -8.81
CA ARG A 109 22.84 -8.39 -9.72
C ARG A 109 24.13 -9.17 -9.56
N GLU A 110 24.50 -9.55 -8.34
CA GLU A 110 25.68 -10.38 -8.08
C GLU A 110 25.51 -11.79 -8.62
N ARG A 111 24.34 -12.41 -8.43
CA ARG A 111 24.02 -13.73 -9.02
C ARG A 111 24.12 -13.70 -10.54
N LEU A 112 23.55 -12.70 -11.19
CA LEU A 112 23.64 -12.58 -12.66
C LEU A 112 25.09 -12.39 -13.14
N ARG A 113 25.91 -11.64 -12.38
CA ARG A 113 27.35 -11.49 -12.68
C ARG A 113 28.15 -12.77 -12.47
N SER A 114 27.84 -13.58 -11.44
CA SER A 114 28.50 -14.87 -11.22
C SER A 114 28.11 -15.91 -12.27
N PHE A 115 26.85 -15.92 -12.71
CA PHE A 115 26.40 -16.77 -13.81
C PHE A 115 27.09 -16.42 -15.14
N GLY A 116 27.31 -15.13 -15.44
CA GLY A 116 28.03 -14.70 -16.64
C GLY A 116 29.50 -15.11 -16.72
N ARG A 117 30.15 -15.45 -15.59
CA ARG A 117 31.54 -15.93 -15.53
C ARG A 117 31.70 -17.44 -15.71
N ILE A 118 30.61 -18.21 -15.60
CA ILE A 118 30.64 -19.68 -15.72
C ILE A 118 30.54 -20.12 -17.18
N ILE A 119 30.16 -19.21 -18.10
CA ILE A 119 29.93 -19.48 -19.53
C ILE A 119 31.02 -18.85 -20.42
N SER A 120 32.14 -18.40 -19.83
CA SER A 120 33.32 -17.87 -20.54
C SER A 120 34.52 -18.78 -20.34
#